data_AF-A0A817PZB6-F1
#
_entry.id   AF-A0A817PZB6-F1
#
_cell.length_a   1.000
_cell.length_b   1.000
_cell.length_c   1.000
_cell.angle_alpha   90.00
_cell.angle_beta   90.00
_cell.angle_gamma   90.00
#
_symmetry.space_group_name_H-M   'P 1'
#
loop_
_entity.id
_entity.type
_entity.pdbx_description
1 polymer ?
#
loop_
_entity_poly.entity_id
_entity_poly.type
_entity_poly.pdbx_seq_one_letter_code
_entity_poly.pdbx_strand_id
1 'polypeptide(L)'
;MQYIWLVLCAILEIDEVRCFEKFVPILKQYIDEFNLKFQGIINNVFIVIKDTFNLDKSNEPVYKTFDYYTAEKALLYLDACKTFFILKNDSILILKGLENYIRNYINFIKEEIKGYFDIIKQSKTGNENDMLKKIEIISNRLQEIVEIKTTCNRIFSCFRRPIETIIKDWNKLLSDYLNDLSEEKHKLYLTQSIEFLDNKLSIIKILSNLDWFLKDKKYIDIYHKYQEKLLLQVHDIDKEMIDAIKNFDYELLDDKMTALRPSNKIEKHFYEKAKRFLSMGLNQLKEDTRGLTLVLTHHLEKEQIKLIVENLKRLEKSKFVIEKHLNISHAMC
;
A
#
# COMPACT_ATOMS: atom_id res chain seq x y z
N MET A 1 -10.07 -96.67 30.51
CA MET A 1 -9.02 -95.68 30.19
C MET A 1 -9.53 -94.50 29.34
N GLN A 2 -10.40 -94.68 28.35
CA GLN A 2 -10.94 -93.59 27.51
C GLN A 2 -11.64 -92.45 28.27
N TYR A 3 -12.42 -92.76 29.32
CA TYR A 3 -13.14 -91.74 30.09
C TYR A 3 -12.25 -90.84 30.95
N ILE A 4 -11.08 -91.32 31.39
CA ILE A 4 -10.14 -90.53 32.20
C ILE A 4 -9.42 -89.49 31.33
N TRP A 5 -9.12 -89.83 30.07
CA TRP A 5 -8.49 -88.92 29.12
C TRP A 5 -9.43 -87.77 28.72
N LEU A 6 -10.71 -88.06 28.47
CA LEU A 6 -11.72 -87.03 28.19
C LEU A 6 -11.93 -86.05 29.36
N VAL A 7 -11.90 -86.56 30.60
CA VAL A 7 -12.00 -85.71 31.80
C VAL A 7 -10.75 -84.84 31.97
N LEU A 8 -9.55 -85.37 31.69
CA LEU A 8 -8.31 -84.57 31.71
C LEU A 8 -8.29 -83.48 30.64
N CYS A 9 -8.76 -83.77 29.42
CA CYS A 9 -8.90 -82.77 28.36
C CYS A 9 -9.90 -81.66 28.75
N ALA A 10 -11.06 -82.03 29.29
CA ALA A 10 -12.06 -81.06 29.75
C ALA A 10 -11.55 -80.19 30.92
N ILE A 11 -10.80 -80.78 31.86
CA ILE A 11 -10.18 -80.02 32.97
C ILE A 11 -9.13 -79.03 32.44
N LEU A 12 -8.31 -79.44 31.47
CA LEU A 12 -7.32 -78.55 30.82
C LEU A 12 -8.00 -77.40 30.07
N GLU A 13 -9.07 -77.66 29.31
CA GLU A 13 -9.85 -76.62 28.63
C GLU A 13 -10.53 -75.65 29.63
N ILE A 14 -11.06 -76.16 30.74
CA ILE A 14 -11.64 -75.33 31.81
C ILE A 14 -10.59 -74.46 32.50
N ASP A 15 -9.39 -74.99 32.73
CA ASP A 15 -8.28 -74.23 33.32
C ASP A 15 -7.72 -73.18 32.34
N GLU A 16 -7.68 -73.45 31.04
CA GLU A 16 -7.33 -72.46 30.02
C GLU A 16 -8.37 -71.32 29.95
N VAL A 17 -9.67 -71.63 29.97
CA VAL A 17 -10.75 -70.64 30.01
C VAL A 17 -10.70 -69.82 31.30
N ARG A 18 -10.45 -70.45 32.47
CA ARG A 18 -10.26 -69.74 33.74
C ARG A 18 -9.02 -68.86 33.76
N CYS A 19 -7.93 -69.29 33.13
CA CYS A 19 -6.73 -68.47 32.99
C CYS A 19 -7.01 -67.26 32.10
N PHE A 20 -7.77 -67.44 31.02
CA PHE A 20 -8.22 -66.36 30.15
C PHE A 20 -9.15 -65.37 30.88
N GLU A 21 -10.14 -65.86 31.63
CA GLU A 21 -11.04 -65.04 32.46
C GLU A 21 -10.30 -64.23 33.53
N LYS A 22 -9.21 -64.76 34.10
CA LYS A 22 -8.33 -64.02 35.02
C LYS A 22 -7.42 -63.02 34.31
N PHE A 23 -7.06 -63.29 33.06
CA PHE A 23 -6.17 -62.45 32.25
C PHE A 23 -6.88 -61.22 31.65
N VAL A 24 -8.15 -61.36 31.28
CA VAL A 24 -8.96 -60.27 30.69
C VAL A 24 -9.04 -59.02 31.60
N PRO A 25 -9.30 -59.12 32.92
CA PRO A 25 -9.28 -57.97 33.83
C PRO A 25 -7.90 -57.29 33.93
N ILE A 26 -6.82 -58.07 33.92
CA ILE A 26 -5.45 -57.56 33.96
C ILE A 26 -5.12 -56.79 32.68
N LEU A 27 -5.44 -57.36 31.52
CA LEU A 27 -5.30 -56.68 30.23
C LEU A 27 -6.14 -55.39 30.18
N LYS A 28 -7.38 -55.45 30.67
CA LYS A 28 -8.25 -54.26 30.75
C LYS A 28 -7.61 -53.17 31.61
N GLN A 29 -7.05 -53.51 32.77
CA GLN A 29 -6.36 -52.55 33.62
C GLN A 29 -5.15 -51.91 32.90
N TYR A 30 -4.33 -52.70 32.22
CA TYR A 30 -3.20 -52.15 31.45
C TYR A 30 -3.65 -51.24 30.30
N ILE A 31 -4.72 -51.61 29.59
CA ILE A 31 -5.32 -50.78 28.55
C ILE A 31 -5.85 -49.45 29.14
N ASP A 32 -6.50 -49.50 30.29
CA ASP A 32 -7.04 -48.33 30.98
C ASP A 32 -5.91 -47.40 31.46
N GLU A 33 -4.85 -47.95 32.07
CA GLU A 33 -3.66 -47.18 32.48
C GLU A 33 -2.93 -46.52 31.30
N PHE A 34 -2.80 -47.25 30.18
CA PHE A 34 -2.22 -46.71 28.96
C PHE A 34 -3.09 -45.59 28.39
N ASN A 35 -4.42 -45.80 28.32
CA ASN A 35 -5.37 -44.80 27.83
C ASN A 35 -5.33 -43.52 28.67
N LEU A 36 -5.25 -43.62 30.00
CA LEU A 36 -5.14 -42.47 30.90
C LEU A 36 -3.85 -41.67 30.66
N LYS A 37 -2.70 -42.35 30.57
CA LYS A 37 -1.41 -41.70 30.27
C LYS A 37 -1.42 -41.04 28.90
N PHE A 38 -1.96 -41.74 27.90
CA PHE A 38 -2.11 -41.23 26.54
C PHE A 38 -3.00 -39.99 26.52
N GLN A 39 -4.19 -40.04 27.13
CA GLN A 39 -5.07 -38.88 27.27
C GLN A 39 -4.38 -37.70 27.97
N GLY A 40 -3.63 -37.94 29.04
CA GLY A 40 -2.89 -36.88 29.74
C GLY A 40 -1.89 -36.15 28.83
N ILE A 41 -1.13 -36.88 28.03
CA ILE A 41 -0.18 -36.30 27.06
C ILE A 41 -0.91 -35.46 26.01
N ILE A 42 -1.98 -36.00 25.43
CA ILE A 42 -2.75 -35.31 24.38
C ILE A 42 -3.44 -34.05 24.94
N ASN A 43 -4.00 -34.14 26.14
CA ASN A 43 -4.64 -33.00 26.81
C ASN A 43 -3.65 -31.86 27.10
N ASN A 44 -2.39 -32.17 27.38
CA ASN A 44 -1.36 -31.14 27.48
C ASN A 44 -1.13 -30.42 26.13
N VAL A 45 -1.10 -31.16 25.01
CA VAL A 45 -1.01 -30.54 23.68
C VAL A 45 -2.22 -29.66 23.40
N PHE A 46 -3.40 -30.09 23.78
CA PHE A 46 -4.64 -29.32 23.67
C PHE A 46 -4.61 -28.01 24.47
N ILE A 47 -4.07 -28.02 25.68
CA ILE A 47 -3.84 -26.80 26.49
C ILE A 47 -2.86 -25.88 25.78
N VAL A 48 -1.72 -26.40 25.30
CA VAL A 48 -0.74 -25.59 24.55
C VAL A 48 -1.36 -24.91 23.32
N ILE A 49 -2.20 -25.63 22.56
CA ILE A 49 -2.92 -25.04 21.41
C ILE A 49 -3.86 -23.93 21.89
N LYS A 50 -4.66 -24.16 22.94
CA LYS A 50 -5.58 -23.15 23.48
C LYS A 50 -4.86 -21.89 23.91
N ASP A 51 -3.74 -22.03 24.62
CA ASP A 51 -2.97 -20.91 25.14
C ASP A 51 -2.26 -20.15 24.02
N THR A 52 -1.65 -20.86 23.06
CA THR A 52 -0.93 -20.26 21.93
C THR A 52 -1.84 -19.36 21.09
N PHE A 53 -3.07 -19.82 20.82
CA PHE A 53 -4.04 -19.06 20.04
C PHE A 53 -5.05 -18.30 20.90
N ASN A 54 -4.85 -18.29 22.23
CA ASN A 54 -5.73 -17.65 23.19
C ASN A 54 -7.22 -17.86 22.86
N LEU A 55 -7.61 -19.12 22.66
CA LEU A 55 -8.92 -19.47 22.08
C LEU A 55 -10.10 -18.96 22.94
N ASP A 56 -9.89 -18.83 24.25
CA ASP A 56 -10.86 -18.28 25.21
C ASP A 56 -11.15 -16.79 24.98
N LYS A 57 -10.21 -16.07 24.35
CA LYS A 57 -10.35 -14.66 23.95
C LYS A 57 -10.37 -14.49 22.44
N SER A 58 -10.75 -15.52 21.69
CA SER A 58 -10.77 -15.51 20.22
C SER A 58 -11.67 -14.45 19.58
N ASN A 59 -12.46 -13.72 20.36
CA ASN A 59 -13.28 -12.59 19.93
C ASN A 59 -12.69 -11.20 20.30
N GLU A 60 -11.60 -11.15 21.06
CA GLU A 60 -10.92 -9.90 21.41
C GLU A 60 -9.86 -9.56 20.34
N PRO A 61 -9.86 -8.35 19.77
CA PRO A 61 -8.95 -7.97 18.71
C PRO A 61 -7.56 -7.66 19.29
N VAL A 62 -6.76 -8.70 19.51
CA VAL A 62 -5.33 -8.57 19.84
C VAL A 62 -4.51 -9.33 18.79
N TYR A 63 -4.58 -8.86 17.55
CA TYR A 63 -3.88 -9.50 16.43
C TYR A 63 -2.76 -8.61 15.91
N LYS A 64 -1.55 -8.78 16.43
CA LYS A 64 -0.34 -8.15 15.83
C LYS A 64 0.31 -9.07 14.79
N THR A 65 0.38 -10.37 15.07
CA THR A 65 1.04 -11.38 14.23
C THR A 65 0.33 -12.73 14.37
N PHE A 66 0.11 -13.43 13.26
CA PHE A 66 -0.47 -14.78 13.24
C PHE A 66 0.56 -15.77 12.68
N ASP A 67 0.97 -16.72 13.51
CA ASP A 67 1.84 -17.81 13.05
C ASP A 67 1.01 -18.89 12.37
N TYR A 68 0.86 -18.73 11.05
CA TYR A 68 0.11 -19.66 10.22
C TYR A 68 0.80 -21.03 10.10
N TYR A 69 2.12 -21.17 10.26
CA TYR A 69 2.74 -22.50 10.25
C TYR A 69 2.38 -23.30 11.49
N THR A 70 2.37 -22.65 12.65
CA THR A 70 1.97 -23.29 13.90
C THR A 70 0.47 -23.63 13.89
N ALA A 71 -0.37 -22.76 13.34
CA ALA A 71 -1.81 -23.03 13.20
C ALA A 71 -2.09 -24.20 12.23
N GLU A 72 -1.35 -24.32 11.12
CA GLU A 72 -1.50 -25.42 10.17
C GLU A 72 -1.19 -26.76 10.85
N LYS A 73 -0.06 -26.84 11.56
CA LYS A 73 0.32 -28.02 12.33
C LYS A 73 -0.73 -28.39 13.39
N ALA A 74 -1.25 -27.39 14.11
CA ALA A 74 -2.28 -27.60 15.12
C ALA A 74 -3.58 -28.14 14.51
N LEU A 75 -4.03 -27.60 13.36
CA LEU A 75 -5.21 -28.11 12.66
C LEU A 75 -5.03 -29.54 12.20
N LEU A 76 -3.89 -29.87 11.58
CA LEU A 76 -3.59 -31.23 11.11
C LEU A 76 -3.53 -32.23 12.28
N TYR A 77 -2.95 -31.83 13.41
CA TYR A 77 -2.92 -32.64 14.61
C TYR A 77 -4.34 -32.89 15.16
N LEU A 78 -5.16 -31.85 15.27
CA LEU A 78 -6.54 -31.97 15.74
C LEU A 78 -7.42 -32.81 14.80
N ASP A 79 -7.17 -32.72 13.48
CA ASP A 79 -7.80 -33.57 12.47
C ASP A 79 -7.39 -35.04 12.57
N ALA A 80 -6.19 -35.34 13.06
CA ALA A 80 -5.81 -36.71 13.40
C ALA A 80 -6.46 -37.15 14.72
N CYS A 81 -6.51 -36.28 15.73
CA CYS A 81 -7.09 -36.62 17.04
C CYS A 81 -8.59 -36.95 16.97
N LYS A 82 -9.37 -36.28 16.08
CA LYS A 82 -10.82 -36.53 15.95
C LYS A 82 -11.17 -37.96 15.48
N THR A 83 -10.23 -38.71 14.91
CA THR A 83 -10.46 -40.10 14.50
C THR A 83 -10.36 -41.08 15.67
N PHE A 84 -9.75 -40.67 16.78
CA PHE A 84 -9.65 -41.48 18.00
C PHE A 84 -10.87 -41.27 18.89
N PHE A 85 -11.66 -42.32 19.11
CA PHE A 85 -12.91 -42.27 19.88
C PHE A 85 -12.75 -41.62 21.26
N ILE A 86 -11.64 -41.94 21.94
CA ILE A 86 -11.32 -41.49 23.31
C ILE A 86 -11.05 -39.97 23.40
N LEU A 87 -10.65 -39.33 22.29
CA LEU A 87 -10.24 -37.92 22.24
C LEU A 87 -11.22 -37.03 21.47
N LYS A 88 -12.22 -37.64 20.83
CA LYS A 88 -13.04 -37.04 19.79
C LYS A 88 -13.73 -35.76 20.23
N ASN A 89 -14.28 -35.71 21.43
CA ASN A 89 -15.09 -34.57 21.88
C ASN A 89 -14.21 -33.33 22.14
N ASP A 90 -13.12 -33.49 22.87
CA ASP A 90 -12.20 -32.39 23.19
C ASP A 90 -11.47 -31.90 21.94
N SER A 91 -11.04 -32.81 21.07
CA SER A 91 -10.41 -32.44 19.80
C SER A 91 -11.36 -31.64 18.90
N ILE A 92 -12.64 -32.01 18.84
CA ILE A 92 -13.64 -31.28 18.05
C ILE A 92 -13.88 -29.88 18.62
N LEU A 93 -13.96 -29.74 19.94
CA LEU A 93 -14.15 -28.43 20.59
C LEU A 93 -13.00 -27.48 20.29
N ILE A 94 -11.77 -27.96 20.45
CA ILE A 94 -10.56 -27.14 20.21
C ILE A 94 -10.43 -26.82 18.72
N LEU A 95 -10.69 -27.80 17.86
CA LEU A 95 -10.68 -27.60 16.41
C LEU A 95 -11.64 -26.49 16.00
N LYS A 96 -12.89 -26.53 16.47
CA LYS A 96 -13.88 -25.47 16.18
C LYS A 96 -13.44 -24.10 16.71
N GLY A 97 -12.83 -24.06 17.90
CA GLY A 97 -12.27 -22.84 18.48
C GLY A 97 -11.17 -22.25 17.61
N LEU A 98 -10.20 -23.07 17.19
CA LEU A 98 -9.10 -22.65 16.32
C LEU A 98 -9.59 -22.21 14.94
N GLU A 99 -10.52 -22.93 14.33
CA GLU A 99 -11.14 -22.51 13.07
C GLU A 99 -11.86 -21.17 13.21
N ASN A 100 -12.53 -20.91 14.34
CA ASN A 100 -13.18 -19.64 14.59
C ASN A 100 -12.18 -18.50 14.77
N TYR A 101 -11.10 -18.74 15.52
CA TYR A 101 -10.00 -17.81 15.66
C TYR A 101 -9.41 -17.40 14.30
N ILE A 102 -9.12 -18.37 13.43
CA ILE A 102 -8.61 -18.11 12.08
C ILE A 102 -9.61 -17.29 11.26
N ARG A 103 -10.91 -17.63 11.33
CA ARG A 103 -11.96 -16.85 10.64
C ARG A 103 -12.00 -15.40 11.10
N ASN A 104 -11.88 -15.16 12.41
CA ASN A 104 -11.86 -13.80 12.97
C ASN A 104 -10.62 -13.03 12.53
N TYR A 105 -9.45 -13.67 12.56
CA TYR A 105 -8.21 -13.06 12.11
C TYR A 105 -8.25 -12.61 10.65
N ILE A 106 -8.80 -13.43 9.76
CA ILE A 106 -8.94 -13.06 8.33
C ILE A 106 -9.93 -11.93 8.12
N ASN A 107 -10.99 -11.85 8.92
CA ASN A 107 -11.90 -10.71 8.87
C ASN A 107 -11.19 -9.44 9.35
N PHE A 108 -10.38 -9.52 10.41
CA PHE A 108 -9.55 -8.41 10.86
C PHE A 108 -8.62 -7.91 9.74
N ILE A 109 -7.89 -8.79 9.05
CA ILE A 109 -7.04 -8.39 7.91
C ILE A 109 -7.85 -7.63 6.85
N LYS A 110 -9.04 -8.12 6.49
CA LYS A 110 -9.87 -7.46 5.47
C LYS A 110 -10.26 -6.03 5.88
N GLU A 111 -10.72 -5.87 7.12
CA GLU A 111 -11.10 -4.56 7.64
C GLU A 111 -9.90 -3.63 7.78
N GLU A 112 -8.74 -4.15 8.19
CA GLU A 112 -7.49 -3.39 8.30
C GLU A 112 -7.03 -2.86 6.93
N ILE A 113 -6.93 -3.74 5.92
CA ILE A 113 -6.56 -3.34 4.56
C ILE A 113 -7.55 -2.30 4.03
N LYS A 114 -8.86 -2.53 4.20
CA LYS A 114 -9.90 -1.62 3.71
C LYS A 114 -9.82 -0.25 4.38
N GLY A 115 -9.68 -0.22 5.71
CA GLY A 115 -9.52 1.02 6.45
C GLY A 115 -8.31 1.83 5.97
N TYR A 116 -7.16 1.19 5.79
CA TYR A 116 -5.97 1.87 5.27
C TYR A 116 -6.12 2.33 3.81
N PHE A 117 -6.74 1.51 2.97
CA PHE A 117 -6.97 1.86 1.57
C PHE A 117 -7.91 3.05 1.43
N ASP A 118 -9.00 3.09 2.20
CA ASP A 118 -9.94 4.22 2.20
C ASP A 118 -9.27 5.53 2.63
N ILE A 119 -8.35 5.48 3.61
CA ILE A 119 -7.56 6.65 4.01
C ILE A 119 -6.67 7.13 2.85
N ILE A 120 -6.03 6.21 2.11
CA ILE A 120 -5.21 6.57 0.95
C ILE A 120 -6.06 7.22 -0.15
N LYS A 121 -7.26 6.68 -0.44
CA LYS A 121 -8.19 7.26 -1.43
C LYS A 121 -8.62 8.69 -1.08
N GLN A 122 -8.85 8.95 0.21
CA GLN A 122 -9.32 10.25 0.70
C GLN A 122 -8.19 11.27 0.87
N SER A 123 -6.93 10.84 0.80
CA SER A 123 -5.78 11.72 0.95
C SER A 123 -5.71 12.72 -0.20
N LYS A 124 -5.97 14.00 0.11
CA LYS A 124 -5.88 15.11 -0.85
C LYS A 124 -4.47 15.68 -0.93
N THR A 125 -3.81 15.75 0.21
CA THR A 125 -2.44 16.24 0.43
C THR A 125 -2.07 15.82 1.85
N GLY A 126 -1.13 14.91 2.05
CA GLY A 126 -0.83 14.48 3.42
C GLY A 126 0.24 13.42 3.57
N ASN A 127 1.40 13.86 4.04
CA ASN A 127 2.47 13.05 4.63
C ASN A 127 2.78 11.74 3.89
N GLU A 128 3.58 11.80 2.82
CA GLU A 128 4.01 10.63 2.03
C GLU A 128 4.48 9.46 2.91
N ASN A 129 5.17 9.75 4.02
CA ASN A 129 5.64 8.74 4.96
C ASN A 129 4.50 7.97 5.63
N ASP A 130 3.38 8.64 5.92
CA ASP A 130 2.20 7.99 6.49
C ASP A 130 1.49 7.12 5.45
N MET A 131 1.40 7.59 4.20
CA MET A 131 0.85 6.79 3.10
C MET A 131 1.73 5.56 2.79
N LEU A 132 3.06 5.72 2.79
CA LEU A 132 4.01 4.62 2.61
C LEU A 132 3.81 3.54 3.67
N LYS A 133 3.71 3.92 4.95
CA LYS A 133 3.46 2.97 6.06
C LYS A 133 2.15 2.22 5.87
N LYS A 134 1.08 2.90 5.46
CA LYS A 134 -0.22 2.26 5.20
C LYS A 134 -0.14 1.27 4.04
N ILE A 135 0.55 1.63 2.97
CA ILE A 135 0.74 0.76 1.80
C ILE A 135 1.62 -0.44 2.14
N GLU A 136 2.65 -0.26 2.97
CA GLU A 136 3.46 -1.36 3.49
C GLU A 136 2.61 -2.35 4.29
N ILE A 137 1.74 -1.87 5.19
CA ILE A 137 0.83 -2.73 5.93
C ILE A 137 -0.10 -3.51 4.98
N ILE A 138 -0.72 -2.83 4.01
CA ILE A 138 -1.57 -3.47 3.00
C ILE A 138 -0.79 -4.55 2.23
N SER A 139 0.42 -4.23 1.77
CA SER A 139 1.27 -5.15 1.03
C SER A 139 1.61 -6.39 1.85
N ASN A 140 2.02 -6.21 3.11
CA ASN A 140 2.36 -7.30 4.00
C ASN A 140 1.17 -8.22 4.26
N ARG A 141 -0.04 -7.66 4.43
CA ARG A 141 -1.26 -8.45 4.63
C ARG A 141 -1.71 -9.19 3.38
N LEU A 142 -1.59 -8.59 2.21
CA LEU A 142 -1.89 -9.27 0.95
C LEU A 142 -0.90 -10.40 0.69
N GLN A 143 0.39 -10.18 0.98
CA GLN A 143 1.43 -11.19 0.90
C GLN A 143 1.14 -12.36 1.85
N GLU A 144 0.75 -12.08 3.10
CA GLU A 144 0.35 -13.10 4.07
C GLU A 144 -0.82 -13.96 3.56
N ILE A 145 -1.84 -13.35 2.94
CA ILE A 145 -2.95 -14.09 2.33
C ILE A 145 -2.47 -14.99 1.18
N VAL A 146 -1.54 -14.51 0.36
CA VAL A 146 -0.95 -15.29 -0.74
C VAL A 146 -0.16 -16.48 -0.20
N GLU A 147 0.64 -16.28 0.85
CA GLU A 147 1.42 -17.35 1.50
C GLU A 147 0.52 -18.40 2.12
N ILE A 148 -0.53 -18.01 2.85
CA ILE A 148 -1.50 -18.95 3.41
C ILE A 148 -2.14 -19.80 2.29
N LYS A 149 -2.50 -19.17 1.16
CA LYS A 149 -3.07 -19.86 0.00
C LYS A 149 -2.12 -20.90 -0.60
N THR A 150 -0.81 -20.61 -0.66
CA THR A 150 0.15 -21.47 -1.35
C THR A 150 0.74 -22.55 -0.46
N THR A 151 0.85 -22.29 0.85
CA THR A 151 1.59 -23.15 1.79
C THR A 151 0.73 -23.84 2.84
N CYS A 152 -0.41 -23.26 3.25
CA CYS A 152 -1.19 -23.70 4.41
C CYS A 152 -2.64 -24.05 4.02
N ASN A 153 -2.80 -25.16 3.32
CA ASN A 153 -4.09 -25.60 2.76
C ASN A 153 -5.15 -25.83 3.84
N ARG A 154 -4.79 -26.29 5.04
CA ARG A 154 -5.79 -26.55 6.07
C ARG A 154 -6.28 -25.26 6.72
N ILE A 155 -5.40 -24.30 7.01
CA ILE A 155 -5.79 -22.94 7.40
C ILE A 155 -6.67 -22.32 6.34
N PHE A 156 -6.27 -22.43 5.07
CA PHE A 156 -7.01 -21.91 3.94
C PHE A 156 -8.46 -22.41 3.90
N SER A 157 -8.68 -23.69 4.21
CA SER A 157 -10.03 -24.27 4.26
C SER A 157 -10.94 -23.66 5.34
N CYS A 158 -10.38 -23.00 6.35
CA CYS A 158 -11.15 -22.35 7.41
C CYS A 158 -11.84 -21.06 6.93
N PHE A 159 -11.53 -20.57 5.72
CA PHE A 159 -12.01 -19.29 5.25
C PHE A 159 -13.47 -19.43 4.78
N ARG A 160 -14.38 -18.63 5.35
CA ARG A 160 -15.84 -18.70 5.11
C ARG A 160 -16.27 -18.46 3.65
N ARG A 161 -15.40 -17.85 2.84
CA ARG A 161 -15.55 -17.68 1.39
C ARG A 161 -14.32 -18.29 0.72
N PRO A 162 -14.41 -18.80 -0.52
CA PRO A 162 -13.22 -19.22 -1.26
C PRO A 162 -12.25 -18.04 -1.30
N ILE A 163 -10.98 -18.18 -0.88
CA ILE A 163 -9.98 -17.08 -0.94
C ILE A 163 -9.90 -16.45 -2.32
N GLU A 164 -10.23 -17.24 -3.35
CA GLU A 164 -10.33 -16.74 -4.71
C GLU A 164 -11.12 -15.44 -4.76
N THR A 165 -12.20 -15.32 -3.98
CA THR A 165 -12.93 -14.05 -3.85
C THR A 165 -12.11 -12.98 -3.16
N ILE A 166 -11.37 -13.24 -2.07
CA ILE A 166 -10.59 -12.19 -1.38
C ILE A 166 -9.51 -11.57 -2.29
N ILE A 167 -8.69 -12.39 -2.93
CA ILE A 167 -7.63 -11.87 -3.82
C ILE A 167 -8.24 -11.25 -5.08
N LYS A 168 -9.30 -11.85 -5.66
CA LYS A 168 -10.01 -11.27 -6.81
C LYS A 168 -10.68 -9.95 -6.45
N ASP A 169 -11.29 -9.84 -5.27
CA ASP A 169 -11.96 -8.65 -4.76
C ASP A 169 -10.94 -7.52 -4.58
N TRP A 170 -9.77 -7.82 -4.00
CA TRP A 170 -8.68 -6.84 -3.88
C TRP A 170 -8.08 -6.44 -5.21
N ASN A 171 -7.84 -7.40 -6.10
CA ASN A 171 -7.36 -7.12 -7.46
C ASN A 171 -8.35 -6.21 -8.22
N LYS A 172 -9.65 -6.49 -8.11
CA LYS A 172 -10.71 -5.66 -8.69
C LYS A 172 -10.71 -4.27 -8.07
N LEU A 173 -10.68 -4.16 -6.75
CA LEU A 173 -10.72 -2.88 -6.04
C LEU A 173 -9.51 -1.99 -6.37
N LEU A 174 -8.31 -2.59 -6.46
CA LEU A 174 -7.10 -1.91 -6.92
C LEU A 174 -7.22 -1.49 -8.40
N SER A 175 -7.80 -2.32 -9.25
CA SER A 175 -7.99 -2.03 -10.69
C SER A 175 -9.03 -0.93 -10.93
N ASP A 176 -10.14 -0.94 -10.19
CA ASP A 176 -11.19 0.06 -10.27
C ASP A 176 -10.63 1.43 -9.88
N TYR A 177 -9.88 1.52 -8.78
CA TYR A 177 -9.26 2.78 -8.37
C TYR A 177 -8.17 3.24 -9.34
N LEU A 178 -7.42 2.31 -9.94
CA LEU A 178 -6.46 2.62 -10.99
C LEU A 178 -7.15 3.28 -12.22
N ASN A 179 -8.33 2.79 -12.60
CA ASN A 179 -9.11 3.41 -13.68
C ASN A 179 -9.62 4.81 -13.27
N ASP A 180 -10.15 4.97 -12.05
CA ASP A 180 -10.59 6.27 -11.52
C ASP A 180 -9.46 7.31 -11.58
N LEU A 181 -8.27 6.92 -11.12
CA LEU A 181 -7.09 7.79 -11.17
C LEU A 181 -6.69 8.11 -12.61
N SER A 182 -6.71 7.13 -13.53
CA SER A 182 -6.40 7.38 -14.95
C SER A 182 -7.34 8.43 -15.57
N GLU A 183 -8.64 8.38 -15.26
CA GLU A 183 -9.61 9.37 -15.74
C GLU A 183 -9.37 10.75 -15.13
N GLU A 184 -9.16 10.81 -13.81
CA GLU A 184 -8.87 12.07 -13.10
C GLU A 184 -7.58 12.71 -13.64
N LYS A 185 -6.54 11.91 -13.88
CA LYS A 185 -5.28 12.37 -14.50
C LYS A 185 -5.50 12.90 -15.91
N HIS A 186 -6.31 12.22 -16.73
CA HIS A 186 -6.63 12.71 -18.07
C HIS A 186 -7.30 14.08 -18.03
N LYS A 187 -8.26 14.29 -17.12
CA LYS A 187 -8.93 15.58 -16.92
C LYS A 187 -7.93 16.66 -16.48
N LEU A 188 -7.11 16.38 -15.46
CA LEU A 188 -6.13 17.34 -14.94
C LEU A 188 -5.07 17.75 -15.97
N TYR A 189 -4.68 16.81 -16.83
CA TYR A 189 -3.84 17.10 -17.99
C TYR A 189 -4.53 18.05 -18.97
N LEU A 190 -5.78 17.77 -19.36
CA LEU A 190 -6.54 18.63 -20.28
C LEU A 190 -6.79 20.03 -19.72
N THR A 191 -6.96 20.16 -18.40
CA THR A 191 -7.15 21.44 -17.72
C THR A 191 -5.84 22.13 -17.32
N GLN A 192 -4.69 21.62 -17.77
CA GLN A 192 -3.34 22.17 -17.50
C GLN A 192 -3.08 22.45 -16.01
N SER A 193 -3.66 21.65 -15.11
CA SER A 193 -3.59 21.87 -13.67
C SER A 193 -2.38 21.16 -13.07
N ILE A 194 -1.17 21.70 -13.30
CA ILE A 194 0.12 21.05 -13.03
C ILE A 194 0.28 20.63 -11.55
N GLU A 195 -0.02 21.52 -10.60
CA GLU A 195 0.10 21.23 -9.16
C GLU A 195 -0.76 20.02 -8.73
N PHE A 196 -2.02 20.00 -9.18
CA PHE A 196 -2.95 18.90 -8.92
C PHE A 196 -2.54 17.63 -9.69
N LEU A 197 -1.89 17.79 -10.83
CA LEU A 197 -1.34 16.67 -11.60
C LEU A 197 -0.22 15.98 -10.81
N ASP A 198 0.75 16.76 -10.32
CA ASP A 198 1.92 16.30 -9.55
C ASP A 198 1.53 15.64 -8.22
N ASN A 199 0.65 16.28 -7.45
CA ASN A 199 0.16 15.74 -6.16
C ASN A 199 -0.50 14.36 -6.27
N LYS A 200 -1.13 14.05 -7.40
CA LYS A 200 -1.70 12.72 -7.63
C LYS A 200 -0.70 11.75 -8.21
N LEU A 201 0.29 12.23 -8.96
CA LEU A 201 1.39 11.38 -9.43
C LEU A 201 2.20 10.84 -8.25
N SER A 202 2.40 11.62 -7.19
CA SER A 202 3.03 11.12 -5.96
C SER A 202 2.20 9.98 -5.33
N ILE A 203 0.88 10.14 -5.21
CA ILE A 203 -0.02 9.08 -4.71
C ILE A 203 0.08 7.81 -5.57
N ILE A 204 0.02 7.93 -6.90
CA ILE A 204 0.15 6.80 -7.84
C ILE A 204 1.50 6.10 -7.65
N LYS A 205 2.59 6.87 -7.50
CA LYS A 205 3.91 6.31 -7.26
C LYS A 205 3.95 5.49 -5.98
N ILE A 206 3.35 5.96 -4.89
CA ILE A 206 3.30 5.18 -3.64
C ILE A 206 2.44 3.91 -3.84
N LEU A 207 1.29 4.02 -4.53
CA LEU A 207 0.41 2.89 -4.85
C LEU A 207 1.08 1.83 -5.73
N SER A 208 2.10 2.19 -6.52
CA SER A 208 2.84 1.23 -7.37
C SER A 208 3.53 0.11 -6.59
N ASN A 209 3.74 0.27 -5.28
CA ASN A 209 4.19 -0.83 -4.42
C ASN A 209 3.20 -2.00 -4.35
N LEU A 210 1.94 -1.79 -4.75
CA LEU A 210 0.91 -2.83 -4.83
C LEU A 210 0.78 -3.44 -6.23
N ASP A 211 1.62 -3.06 -7.20
CA ASP A 211 1.53 -3.52 -8.59
C ASP A 211 1.68 -5.04 -8.75
N TRP A 212 2.38 -5.70 -7.82
CA TRP A 212 2.49 -7.16 -7.81
C TRP A 212 1.14 -7.88 -7.67
N PHE A 213 0.15 -7.23 -7.06
CA PHE A 213 -1.19 -7.78 -6.86
C PHE A 213 -2.14 -7.49 -8.02
N LEU A 214 -1.70 -6.71 -9.02
CA LEU A 214 -2.43 -6.41 -10.25
C LEU A 214 -2.03 -7.37 -11.37
N LYS A 215 -2.99 -7.71 -12.23
CA LYS A 215 -2.77 -8.66 -13.33
C LYS A 215 -2.41 -7.97 -14.65
N ASP A 216 -3.18 -6.94 -15.00
CA ASP A 216 -3.13 -6.35 -16.35
C ASP A 216 -2.47 -4.97 -16.34
N LYS A 217 -3.13 -3.98 -15.73
CA LYS A 217 -2.65 -2.60 -15.67
C LYS A 217 -1.94 -2.33 -14.36
N LYS A 218 -0.84 -1.59 -14.39
CA LYS A 218 -0.05 -1.22 -13.21
C LYS A 218 -0.08 0.28 -12.95
N TYR A 219 0.00 0.67 -11.68
CA TYR A 219 0.09 2.07 -11.29
C TYR A 219 1.38 2.72 -11.83
N ILE A 220 2.50 1.98 -11.88
CA ILE A 220 3.76 2.50 -12.40
C ILE A 220 3.67 2.93 -13.87
N ASP A 221 2.91 2.21 -14.70
CA ASP A 221 2.74 2.55 -16.12
C ASP A 221 1.99 3.87 -16.28
N ILE A 222 0.96 4.09 -15.46
CA ILE A 222 0.22 5.35 -15.42
C ILE A 222 1.11 6.47 -14.92
N TYR A 223 1.90 6.23 -13.87
CA TYR A 223 2.84 7.21 -13.34
C TYR A 223 3.77 7.72 -14.44
N HIS A 224 4.45 6.83 -15.17
CA HIS A 224 5.38 7.23 -16.22
C HIS A 224 4.68 7.99 -17.36
N LYS A 225 3.52 7.52 -17.83
CA LYS A 225 2.76 8.17 -18.90
C LYS A 225 2.42 9.62 -18.57
N TYR A 226 2.00 9.89 -17.33
CA TYR A 226 1.60 11.25 -16.93
C TYR A 226 2.76 12.09 -16.41
N GLN A 227 3.84 11.48 -15.93
CA GLN A 227 5.10 12.15 -15.64
C GLN A 227 5.69 12.77 -16.91
N GLU A 228 5.73 12.02 -18.02
CA GLU A 228 6.21 12.54 -19.31
C GLU A 228 5.35 13.73 -19.79
N LYS A 229 4.02 13.60 -19.67
CA LYS A 229 3.09 14.69 -20.01
C LYS A 229 3.28 15.94 -19.15
N LEU A 230 3.53 15.77 -17.85
CA LEU A 230 3.81 16.89 -16.96
C LEU A 230 5.11 17.59 -17.36
N LEU A 231 6.16 16.83 -17.70
CA LEU A 231 7.42 17.41 -18.19
C LEU A 231 7.23 18.21 -19.49
N LEU A 232 6.41 17.72 -20.42
CA LEU A 232 6.07 18.44 -21.65
C LEU A 232 5.34 19.75 -21.34
N GLN A 233 4.32 19.73 -20.48
CA GLN A 233 3.59 20.94 -20.07
C GLN A 233 4.51 21.97 -19.41
N VAL A 234 5.40 21.53 -18.50
CA VAL A 234 6.37 22.42 -17.85
C VAL A 234 7.37 23.00 -18.86
N HIS A 235 7.79 22.21 -19.86
CA HIS A 235 8.70 22.68 -20.91
C HIS A 235 8.03 23.70 -21.85
N ASP A 236 6.76 23.50 -22.19
CA ASP A 236 6.00 24.46 -23.00
C ASP A 236 5.83 25.79 -22.25
N ILE A 237 5.56 25.75 -20.94
CA ILE A 237 5.52 26.96 -20.10
C ILE A 237 6.89 27.67 -20.07
N ASP A 238 8.01 26.94 -19.99
CA ASP A 238 9.37 27.55 -20.08
C ASP A 238 9.57 28.32 -21.38
N LYS A 239 9.14 27.76 -22.52
CA LYS A 239 9.22 28.45 -23.81
C LYS A 239 8.34 29.70 -23.84
N GLU A 240 7.09 29.58 -23.41
CA GLU A 240 6.15 30.71 -23.36
C GLU A 240 6.68 31.85 -22.48
N MET A 241 7.29 31.54 -21.33
CA MET A 241 7.93 32.56 -20.48
C MET A 241 9.11 33.25 -21.18
N ILE A 242 9.99 32.49 -21.84
CA ILE A 242 11.14 33.06 -22.55
C ILE A 242 10.67 33.96 -23.69
N ASP A 243 9.64 33.57 -24.42
CA ASP A 243 9.10 34.37 -25.52
C ASP A 243 8.33 35.61 -25.00
N ALA A 244 7.61 35.48 -23.89
CA ALA A 244 6.98 36.62 -23.21
C ALA A 244 8.02 37.67 -22.77
N ILE A 245 9.17 37.23 -22.21
CA ILE A 245 10.28 38.13 -21.85
C ILE A 245 10.82 38.86 -23.09
N LYS A 246 11.05 38.16 -24.20
CA LYS A 246 11.57 38.76 -25.46
C LYS A 246 10.59 39.74 -26.09
N ASN A 247 9.30 39.47 -25.98
CA ASN A 247 8.23 40.28 -26.57
C ASN A 247 7.69 41.37 -25.62
N PHE A 248 8.27 41.49 -24.42
CA PHE A 248 7.85 42.45 -23.38
C PHE A 248 6.39 42.25 -22.92
N ASP A 249 5.89 41.02 -22.98
CA ASP A 249 4.57 40.61 -22.50
C ASP A 249 4.65 40.18 -21.03
N TYR A 250 4.68 41.17 -20.14
CA TYR A 250 4.85 40.95 -18.70
C TYR A 250 3.62 40.37 -18.01
N GLU A 251 2.43 40.54 -18.60
CA GLU A 251 1.18 39.96 -18.07
C GLU A 251 1.20 38.44 -18.26
N LEU A 252 1.49 37.97 -19.49
CA LEU A 252 1.64 36.55 -19.77
C LEU A 252 2.76 35.92 -18.92
N LEU A 253 3.88 36.62 -18.75
CA LEU A 253 4.98 36.15 -17.91
C LEU A 253 4.56 35.92 -16.45
N ASP A 254 3.82 36.85 -15.86
CA ASP A 254 3.31 36.77 -14.48
C ASP A 254 2.41 35.55 -14.26
N ASP A 255 1.47 35.34 -15.19
CA ASP A 255 0.55 34.20 -15.17
C ASP A 255 1.32 32.88 -15.21
N LYS A 256 2.29 32.76 -16.12
CA LYS A 256 3.09 31.55 -16.31
C LYS A 256 4.06 31.29 -15.15
N MET A 257 4.69 32.33 -14.62
CA MET A 257 5.54 32.22 -13.43
C MET A 257 4.73 31.85 -12.19
N THR A 258 3.50 32.34 -12.07
CA THR A 258 2.59 31.97 -10.98
C THR A 258 2.15 30.51 -11.09
N ALA A 259 1.89 30.01 -12.30
CA ALA A 259 1.55 28.61 -12.55
C ALA A 259 2.68 27.62 -12.19
N LEU A 260 3.95 28.07 -12.29
CA LEU A 260 5.13 27.29 -11.90
C LEU A 260 5.55 27.44 -10.44
N ARG A 261 4.67 27.95 -9.56
CA ARG A 261 4.99 28.15 -8.14
C ARG A 261 5.66 26.89 -7.56
N PRO A 262 6.83 27.02 -6.90
CA PRO A 262 7.81 25.93 -6.80
C PRO A 262 7.34 24.84 -5.83
N SER A 263 6.56 23.88 -6.35
CA SER A 263 6.09 22.72 -5.61
C SER A 263 7.09 21.57 -5.68
N ASN A 264 7.81 21.43 -6.80
CA ASN A 264 8.84 20.42 -7.01
C ASN A 264 10.16 21.00 -7.57
N LYS A 265 11.21 20.16 -7.62
CA LYS A 265 12.57 20.56 -8.05
C LYS A 265 12.61 21.05 -9.50
N ILE A 266 11.75 20.52 -10.37
CA ILE A 266 11.76 20.79 -11.81
C ILE A 266 11.11 22.15 -12.08
N GLU A 267 9.92 22.39 -11.54
CA GLU A 267 9.25 23.69 -11.58
C GLU A 267 10.12 24.79 -10.99
N LYS A 268 10.76 24.52 -9.83
CA LYS A 268 11.72 25.45 -9.22
C LYS A 268 12.88 25.79 -10.16
N HIS A 269 13.42 24.82 -10.88
CA HIS A 269 14.50 25.06 -11.83
C HIS A 269 14.07 26.02 -12.95
N PHE A 270 12.90 25.78 -13.55
CA PHE A 270 12.37 26.63 -14.62
C PHE A 270 11.97 28.02 -14.12
N TYR A 271 11.37 28.11 -12.93
CA TYR A 271 11.05 29.38 -12.29
C TYR A 271 12.31 30.23 -12.05
N GLU A 272 13.38 29.64 -11.50
CA GLU A 272 14.65 30.35 -11.28
C GLU A 272 15.36 30.70 -12.60
N LYS A 273 15.25 29.86 -13.63
CA LYS A 273 15.75 30.17 -14.98
C LYS A 273 15.02 31.39 -15.55
N ALA A 274 13.68 31.42 -15.49
CA ALA A 274 12.88 32.55 -15.95
C ALA A 274 13.25 33.85 -15.21
N LYS A 275 13.46 33.80 -13.89
CA LYS A 275 13.96 34.96 -13.10
C LYS A 275 15.30 35.49 -13.62
N ARG A 276 16.25 34.61 -13.92
CA ARG A 276 17.56 35.02 -14.47
C ARG A 276 17.41 35.68 -15.83
N PHE A 277 16.61 35.08 -16.73
CA PHE A 277 16.35 35.65 -18.06
C PHE A 277 15.65 37.00 -17.99
N LEU A 278 14.63 37.14 -17.11
CA LEU A 278 13.94 38.40 -16.89
C LEU A 278 14.91 39.47 -16.38
N SER A 279 15.73 39.16 -15.39
CA SER A 279 16.73 40.09 -14.85
C SER A 279 17.74 40.53 -15.91
N MET A 280 18.24 39.61 -16.74
CA MET A 280 19.13 39.95 -17.85
C MET A 280 18.45 40.83 -18.90
N GLY A 281 17.22 40.49 -19.30
CA GLY A 281 16.46 41.26 -20.29
C GLY A 281 16.15 42.68 -19.82
N LEU A 282 15.81 42.85 -18.54
CA LEU A 282 15.57 44.17 -17.95
C LEU A 282 16.85 45.00 -17.82
N ASN A 283 17.97 44.37 -17.46
CA ASN A 283 19.27 45.05 -17.43
C ASN A 283 19.68 45.51 -18.82
N GLN A 284 19.51 44.67 -19.85
CA GLN A 284 19.77 45.05 -21.23
C GLN A 284 18.88 46.22 -21.66
N LEU A 285 17.57 46.16 -21.38
CA LEU A 285 16.64 47.24 -21.70
C LEU A 285 17.03 48.56 -21.01
N LYS A 286 17.51 48.51 -19.76
CA LYS A 286 18.01 49.68 -19.02
C LYS A 286 19.25 50.27 -19.68
N GLU A 287 20.24 49.45 -20.03
CA GLU A 287 21.47 49.90 -20.69
C GLU A 287 21.20 50.46 -22.09
N ASP A 288 20.33 49.83 -22.89
CA ASP A 288 19.94 50.31 -24.22
C ASP A 288 19.24 51.69 -24.12
N THR A 289 18.35 51.84 -23.14
CA THR A 289 17.66 53.11 -22.87
C THR A 289 18.63 54.20 -22.42
N ARG A 290 19.59 53.85 -21.56
CA ARG A 290 20.63 54.77 -21.11
C ARG A 290 21.53 55.21 -22.26
N GLY A 291 21.94 54.28 -23.13
CA GLY A 291 22.73 54.55 -24.32
C GLY A 291 22.03 55.53 -25.27
N LEU A 292 20.75 55.28 -25.58
CA LEU A 292 19.94 56.19 -26.41
C LEU A 292 19.78 57.57 -25.77
N THR A 293 19.62 57.64 -24.45
CA THR A 293 19.50 58.91 -23.72
C THR A 293 20.79 59.73 -23.77
N LEU A 294 21.97 59.09 -23.72
CA LEU A 294 23.26 59.75 -23.88
C LEU A 294 23.46 60.33 -25.29
N VAL A 295 22.89 59.68 -26.31
CA VAL A 295 22.91 60.20 -27.70
C VAL A 295 22.03 61.44 -27.83
N LEU A 296 20.86 61.47 -27.17
CA LEU A 296 19.98 62.65 -27.15
C LEU A 296 20.64 63.90 -26.57
N THR A 297 21.56 63.75 -25.61
CA THR A 297 22.35 64.88 -25.08
C THR A 297 23.25 65.53 -26.13
N HIS A 298 23.51 64.85 -27.25
CA HIS A 298 24.39 65.34 -28.31
C HIS A 298 23.65 65.68 -29.60
N HIS A 299 22.68 64.89 -30.05
CA HIS A 299 21.86 65.12 -31.27
C HIS A 299 20.40 64.70 -31.03
N LEU A 300 19.45 65.48 -31.56
CA LEU A 300 18.04 65.39 -31.19
C LEU A 300 17.18 64.91 -32.38
N GLU A 301 17.11 63.59 -32.56
CA GLU A 301 16.28 62.97 -33.60
C GLU A 301 14.97 62.43 -33.02
N LYS A 302 13.84 62.75 -33.68
CA LYS A 302 12.49 62.38 -33.25
C LYS A 302 12.30 60.87 -33.08
N GLU A 303 12.94 60.05 -33.91
CA GLU A 303 12.84 58.60 -33.84
C GLU A 303 13.57 58.02 -32.62
N GLN A 304 14.69 58.62 -32.20
CA GLN A 304 15.41 58.22 -30.98
C GLN A 304 14.60 58.52 -29.71
N ILE A 305 13.90 59.67 -29.67
CA ILE A 305 12.98 60.02 -28.58
C ILE A 305 11.84 58.99 -28.47
N LYS A 306 11.24 58.59 -29.59
CA LYS A 306 10.16 57.59 -29.58
C LYS A 306 10.63 56.26 -28.98
N LEU A 307 11.81 55.78 -29.39
CA LEU A 307 12.39 54.53 -28.90
C LEU A 307 12.66 54.58 -27.38
N ILE A 308 13.16 55.69 -26.86
CA ILE A 308 13.38 55.87 -25.42
C ILE A 308 12.05 55.84 -24.66
N VAL A 309 11.05 56.59 -25.13
CA VAL A 309 9.72 56.61 -24.51
C VAL A 309 9.09 55.21 -24.54
N GLU A 310 9.29 54.45 -25.61
CA GLU A 310 8.80 53.08 -25.71
C GLU A 310 9.50 52.14 -24.72
N ASN A 311 10.82 52.24 -24.58
CA ASN A 311 11.57 51.44 -23.60
C ASN A 311 11.19 51.81 -22.16
N LEU A 312 11.00 53.10 -21.85
CA LEU A 312 10.54 53.55 -20.53
C LEU A 312 9.14 53.00 -20.21
N LYS A 313 8.23 52.96 -21.19
CA LYS A 313 6.92 52.32 -21.03
C LYS A 313 7.03 50.82 -20.77
N ARG A 314 7.95 50.12 -21.44
CA ARG A 314 8.22 48.69 -21.20
C ARG A 314 8.77 48.46 -19.79
N LEU A 315 9.71 49.31 -19.34
CA LEU A 315 10.23 49.27 -17.96
C LEU A 315 9.12 49.50 -16.93
N GLU A 316 8.26 50.50 -17.14
CA GLU A 316 7.12 50.77 -16.25
C GLU A 316 6.19 49.56 -16.14
N LYS A 317 5.86 48.94 -17.28
CA LYS A 317 5.03 47.72 -17.31
C LYS A 317 5.66 46.53 -16.59
N SER A 318 6.99 46.44 -16.50
CA SER A 318 7.65 45.32 -15.84
C SER A 318 7.69 45.40 -14.31
N LYS A 319 7.42 46.57 -13.72
CA LYS A 319 7.53 46.81 -12.27
C LYS A 319 6.79 45.79 -11.42
N PHE A 320 5.54 45.47 -11.76
CA PHE A 320 4.73 44.54 -10.97
C PHE A 320 5.33 43.12 -10.95
N VAL A 321 5.88 42.66 -12.08
CA VAL A 321 6.55 41.34 -12.17
C VAL A 321 7.83 41.33 -11.34
N ILE A 322 8.59 42.44 -11.35
CA ILE A 322 9.81 42.58 -10.54
C ILE A 322 9.49 42.52 -9.05
N GLU A 323 8.49 43.29 -8.62
CA GLU A 323 8.04 43.32 -7.22
C GLU A 323 7.57 41.94 -6.76
N LYS A 324 6.81 41.24 -7.59
CA LYS A 324 6.21 39.95 -7.25
C LYS A 324 7.17 38.77 -7.33
N HIS A 325 8.07 38.73 -8.32
CA HIS A 325 8.86 37.54 -8.63
C HIS A 325 10.37 37.68 -8.38
N LEU A 326 10.93 38.88 -8.52
CA LEU A 326 12.37 39.10 -8.39
C LEU A 326 12.80 39.51 -6.98
N ASN A 327 11.90 40.00 -6.12
CA ASN A 327 12.25 40.45 -4.75
C ASN A 327 13.46 41.40 -4.72
N ILE A 328 13.62 42.21 -5.78
CA ILE A 328 14.68 43.22 -5.85
C ILE A 328 14.10 44.50 -5.28
N SER A 329 14.14 44.64 -3.95
CA SER A 329 13.62 45.82 -3.27
C SER A 329 14.49 47.07 -3.41
N HIS A 330 15.61 47.08 -4.16
CA HIS A 330 16.58 48.19 -4.10
C HIS A 330 17.34 48.57 -5.40
N ALA A 331 16.85 48.24 -6.60
CA ALA A 331 17.58 48.58 -7.86
C ALA A 331 16.85 49.54 -8.83
N MET A 332 15.67 50.05 -8.45
CA MET A 332 14.85 50.94 -9.31
C MET A 332 14.78 52.40 -8.84
N CYS A 333 15.78 52.86 -8.08
CA CYS A 333 16.07 54.29 -7.92
C CYS A 333 17.21 54.70 -8.86
#